data_AF-A0A855MJ13-F1
#
_entry.id   AF-A0A855MJ13-F1
#
_cell.length_a   1.000
_cell.length_b   1.000
_cell.length_c   1.000
_cell.angle_alpha   90.00
_cell.angle_beta   90.00
_cell.angle_gamma   90.00
#
_symmetry.space_group_name_H-M   'P 1'
#
loop_
_entity.id
_entity.type
_entity.pdbx_description
1 polymer ?
#
loop_
_entity_poly.entity_id
_entity_poly.type
_entity_poly.pdbx_seq_one_letter_code
_entity_poly.pdbx_strand_id
1 'polypeptide(L)'
;MKKLAIALFFVLPTAQAAALDCNNANTQLDMNQCAVQEYKKVDGELNQLYQDVVKRVVIEEHKALLKSAQRKWIAYRDADCEFQTFPTTGGSVHGMVYSQCLTEKTAERVKEFKTMLRCEEGDLSCPL
;
A
#
# COMPACT_ATOMS: atom_id res chain seq x y z
N MET A 1 27.13 -53.29 17.37
CA MET A 1 27.21 -51.91 16.85
C MET A 1 25.81 -51.33 16.75
N LYS A 2 25.31 -50.65 17.80
CA LYS A 2 24.01 -49.95 17.78
C LYS A 2 24.29 -48.46 17.90
N LYS A 3 24.15 -47.73 16.80
CA LYS A 3 24.35 -46.27 16.77
C LYS A 3 23.13 -45.61 17.43
N LEU A 4 23.30 -45.01 18.60
CA LEU A 4 22.31 -44.10 19.18
C LEU A 4 22.39 -42.78 18.41
N ALA A 5 21.32 -42.43 17.69
CA ALA A 5 21.15 -41.11 17.11
C ALA A 5 20.45 -40.22 18.14
N ILE A 6 21.17 -39.24 18.69
CA ILE A 6 20.60 -38.19 19.54
C ILE A 6 20.10 -37.09 18.60
N ALA A 7 18.77 -36.95 18.50
CA ALA A 7 18.14 -35.87 17.76
C ALA A 7 18.12 -34.61 18.64
N LEU A 8 18.93 -33.62 18.28
CA LEU A 8 18.98 -32.32 18.95
C LEU A 8 17.80 -31.45 18.45
N PHE A 9 16.77 -31.30 19.27
CA PHE A 9 15.64 -30.41 19.00
C PHE A 9 16.07 -28.94 19.22
N PHE A 10 16.35 -28.22 18.14
CA PHE A 10 16.50 -26.76 18.18
C PHE A 10 15.13 -26.12 18.34
N VAL A 11 14.82 -25.64 19.56
CA VAL A 11 13.65 -24.78 19.79
C VAL A 11 14.04 -23.36 19.38
N LEU A 12 13.58 -22.93 18.21
CA LEU A 12 13.71 -21.54 17.75
C LEU A 12 12.76 -20.67 18.59
N PRO A 13 13.25 -19.62 19.28
CA PRO A 13 12.37 -18.68 19.97
C PRO A 13 11.59 -17.89 18.93
N THR A 14 10.26 -18.07 18.90
CA THR A 14 9.36 -17.20 18.16
C THR A 14 9.28 -15.86 18.90
N ALA A 15 10.02 -14.86 18.43
CA ALA A 15 9.85 -13.50 18.93
C ALA A 15 8.44 -13.01 18.53
N GLN A 16 7.51 -13.02 19.49
CA GLN A 16 6.19 -12.44 19.32
C GLN A 16 6.35 -10.91 19.30
N ALA A 17 6.39 -10.30 18.12
CA ALA A 17 6.34 -8.85 18.02
C ALA A 17 4.96 -8.38 18.52
N ALA A 18 4.92 -7.65 19.63
CA ALA A 18 3.70 -7.00 20.09
C ALA A 18 3.23 -6.00 19.02
N ALA A 19 1.94 -5.99 18.70
CA ALA A 19 1.38 -5.02 17.78
C ALA A 19 1.53 -3.60 18.37
N LEU A 20 2.04 -2.67 17.56
CA LEU A 20 2.17 -1.27 17.94
C LEU A 20 0.79 -0.62 18.13
N ASP A 21 0.57 0.05 19.26
CA ASP A 21 -0.66 0.82 19.49
C ASP A 21 -0.53 2.23 18.92
N CYS A 22 -1.07 2.43 17.72
CA CYS A 22 -1.02 3.71 17.04
C CYS A 22 -1.89 4.80 17.65
N ASN A 23 -2.79 4.46 18.58
CA ASN A 23 -3.53 5.47 19.34
C ASN A 23 -2.69 6.09 20.45
N ASN A 24 -1.60 5.42 20.85
CA ASN A 24 -0.71 5.82 21.94
C ASN A 24 0.77 5.89 21.49
N ALA A 25 1.01 6.19 20.20
CA ALA A 25 2.36 6.40 19.68
C ALA A 25 2.99 7.66 20.31
N ASN A 26 4.08 7.48 21.05
CA ASN A 26 4.71 8.56 21.82
C ASN A 26 6.14 8.89 21.34
N THR A 27 6.77 7.99 20.58
CA THR A 27 8.08 8.25 19.97
C THR A 27 7.93 8.53 18.48
N GLN A 28 8.89 9.26 17.89
CA GLN A 28 8.92 9.45 16.43
C GLN A 28 9.07 8.12 15.68
N LEU A 29 9.71 7.12 16.29
CA LEU A 29 9.77 5.78 15.72
C LEU A 29 8.37 5.14 15.62
N ASP A 30 7.59 5.21 16.70
CA ASP A 30 6.22 4.70 16.72
C ASP A 30 5.35 5.44 15.70
N MET A 31 5.45 6.78 15.66
CA MET A 31 4.69 7.61 14.71
C MET A 31 5.03 7.26 13.26
N ASN A 32 6.31 7.08 12.94
CA ASN A 32 6.75 6.63 11.62
C ASN A 32 6.16 5.25 11.27
N GLN A 33 6.20 4.30 12.21
CA GLN A 33 5.66 2.96 12.01
C GLN A 33 4.14 2.99 11.79
N CYS A 34 3.43 3.82 12.55
CA CYS A 34 1.98 3.99 12.40
C CYS A 34 1.60 4.62 11.06
N ALA A 35 2.34 5.62 10.59
CA ALA A 35 2.11 6.20 9.28
C ALA A 35 2.31 5.18 8.14
N VAL A 36 3.33 4.31 8.25
CA VAL A 36 3.54 3.20 7.31
C VAL A 36 2.40 2.19 7.37
N GLN A 37 1.89 1.87 8.56
CA GLN A 37 0.76 0.94 8.70
C GLN A 37 -0.52 1.48 8.05
N GLU A 38 -0.81 2.77 8.25
CA GLU A 38 -1.98 3.38 7.61
C GLU A 38 -1.82 3.42 6.08
N TYR A 39 -0.64 3.78 5.58
CA TYR A 39 -0.37 3.70 4.14
C TYR A 39 -0.62 2.29 3.60
N LYS A 40 -0.08 1.25 4.25
CA LYS A 40 -0.27 -0.15 3.83
C LYS A 40 -1.73 -0.57 3.82
N LYS A 41 -2.54 -0.07 4.75
CA LYS A 41 -3.97 -0.35 4.80
C LYS A 41 -4.69 0.23 3.57
N VAL A 42 -4.43 1.50 3.24
CA VAL A 42 -5.04 2.14 2.07
C VAL A 42 -4.50 1.56 0.75
N ASP A 43 -3.21 1.22 0.69
CA ASP A 43 -2.60 0.56 -0.47
C ASP A 43 -3.18 -0.85 -0.69
N GLY A 44 -3.47 -1.58 0.40
CA GLY A 44 -4.19 -2.86 0.34
C GLY A 44 -5.58 -2.71 -0.29
N GLU A 45 -6.35 -1.70 0.13
CA GLU A 45 -7.64 -1.38 -0.48
C GLU A 45 -7.51 -1.02 -1.96
N LEU A 46 -6.52 -0.18 -2.31
CA LEU A 46 -6.24 0.18 -3.71
C LEU A 46 -5.98 -1.06 -4.57
N ASN A 47 -5.16 -1.99 -4.10
CA ASN A 47 -4.82 -3.20 -4.83
C ASN A 47 -6.05 -4.11 -5.01
N GLN A 48 -6.90 -4.24 -3.99
CA GLN A 48 -8.16 -4.98 -4.09
C GLN A 48 -9.07 -4.37 -5.16
N LEU A 49 -9.29 -3.06 -5.11
CA LEU A 49 -10.14 -2.34 -6.07
C LEU A 49 -9.56 -2.41 -7.49
N TYR A 50 -8.24 -2.33 -7.65
CA TYR A 50 -7.59 -2.51 -8.94
C TYR A 50 -7.95 -3.87 -9.55
N GLN A 51 -7.91 -4.95 -8.78
CA GLN A 51 -8.30 -6.27 -9.27
C GLN A 51 -9.78 -6.31 -9.67
N ASP A 52 -10.64 -5.64 -8.92
CA ASP A 52 -12.07 -5.59 -9.22
C ASP A 52 -12.37 -4.78 -10.50
N VAL A 53 -11.63 -3.69 -10.75
CA VAL A 53 -11.68 -2.93 -12.01
C VAL A 53 -11.18 -3.81 -13.16
N VAL A 54 -10.03 -4.48 -13.00
CA VAL A 54 -9.47 -5.39 -14.03
C VAL A 54 -10.45 -6.50 -14.41
N LYS A 55 -11.23 -7.03 -13.46
CA LYS A 55 -12.26 -8.06 -13.73
C LYS A 55 -13.43 -7.53 -14.57
N ARG A 56 -13.76 -6.23 -14.48
CA ARG A 56 -14.82 -5.62 -15.28
C ARG A 56 -14.40 -5.31 -16.72
N VAL A 57 -13.12 -5.01 -16.92
CA VAL A 57 -12.59 -4.74 -18.26
C VAL A 57 -12.50 -6.07 -19.03
N VAL A 58 -13.32 -6.27 -20.07
CA VAL A 58 -13.33 -7.54 -20.84
C VAL A 58 -12.34 -7.55 -22.02
N ILE A 59 -11.98 -6.38 -22.54
CA ILE A 59 -11.08 -6.22 -23.70
C ILE A 59 -9.62 -6.20 -23.24
N GLU A 60 -8.76 -7.04 -23.80
CA GLU A 60 -7.37 -7.18 -23.37
C GLU A 60 -6.52 -5.93 -23.63
N GLU A 61 -6.72 -5.27 -24.78
CA GLU A 61 -6.08 -3.99 -25.08
C GLU A 61 -6.45 -2.93 -24.05
N HIS A 62 -7.69 -2.94 -23.58
CA HIS A 62 -8.16 -2.02 -22.54
C HIS A 62 -7.55 -2.34 -21.17
N LYS A 63 -7.41 -3.63 -20.81
CA LYS A 63 -6.66 -4.04 -19.60
C LYS A 63 -5.21 -3.57 -19.65
N ALA A 64 -4.57 -3.65 -20.81
CA ALA A 64 -3.20 -3.17 -21.01
C ALA A 64 -3.09 -1.66 -20.77
N LEU A 65 -4.07 -0.87 -21.23
CA LEU A 65 -4.16 0.56 -20.95
C LEU A 65 -4.32 0.84 -19.45
N LEU A 66 -5.25 0.15 -18.77
CA LEU A 66 -5.44 0.28 -17.32
C LEU A 66 -4.16 -0.04 -16.53
N LYS A 67 -3.47 -1.13 -16.88
CA LYS A 67 -2.18 -1.51 -16.26
C LYS A 67 -1.08 -0.47 -16.51
N SER A 68 -1.00 0.07 -17.72
CA SER A 68 -0.05 1.14 -18.07
C SER A 68 -0.34 2.41 -17.28
N ALA A 69 -1.60 2.82 -17.20
CA ALA A 69 -2.04 3.97 -16.42
C ALA A 69 -1.72 3.80 -14.93
N GLN A 70 -2.02 2.64 -14.34
CA GLN A 70 -1.74 2.38 -12.92
C GLN A 70 -0.25 2.44 -12.60
N ARG A 71 0.61 1.89 -13.46
CA ARG A 71 2.08 1.95 -13.28
C ARG A 71 2.61 3.39 -13.36
N LYS A 72 2.10 4.18 -14.31
CA LYS A 72 2.47 5.59 -14.43
C LYS A 72 1.97 6.41 -13.24
N TRP A 73 0.79 6.12 -12.75
CA TRP A 73 0.25 6.74 -11.54
C TRP A 73 1.13 6.44 -10.31
N ILE A 74 1.61 5.20 -10.13
CA ILE A 74 2.57 4.88 -9.05
C ILE A 74 3.84 5.72 -9.18
N ALA A 75 4.43 5.79 -10.38
CA ALA A 75 5.64 6.59 -10.61
C ALA A 75 5.40 8.08 -10.34
N TYR A 76 4.24 8.62 -10.75
CA TYR A 76 3.83 9.98 -10.43
C TYR A 76 3.69 10.20 -8.92
N ARG A 77 2.96 9.32 -8.22
CA ARG A 77 2.75 9.39 -6.77
C ARG A 77 4.08 9.45 -6.03
N ASP A 78 4.97 8.53 -6.35
CA ASP A 78 6.24 8.40 -5.63
C ASP A 78 7.13 9.64 -5.86
N ALA A 79 7.19 10.14 -7.10
CA ALA A 79 7.92 11.36 -7.45
C ALA A 79 7.32 12.63 -6.83
N ASP A 80 5.99 12.74 -6.82
CA ASP A 80 5.29 13.88 -6.21
C ASP A 80 5.47 13.88 -4.69
N CYS A 81 5.40 12.72 -4.04
CA CYS A 81 5.66 12.61 -2.60
C CYS A 81 7.13 12.88 -2.25
N GLU A 82 8.08 12.50 -3.10
CA GLU A 82 9.49 12.87 -2.91
C GLU A 82 9.65 14.40 -2.96
N PHE A 83 9.06 15.05 -3.97
CA PHE A 83 9.08 16.50 -4.10
C PHE A 83 8.43 17.22 -2.91
N GLN A 84 7.20 16.84 -2.55
CA GLN A 84 6.43 17.52 -1.50
C GLN A 84 7.07 17.39 -0.12
N THR A 85 7.73 16.26 0.15
CA THR A 85 8.31 15.97 1.47
C THR A 85 9.78 16.29 1.58
N PHE A 86 10.42 16.73 0.48
CA PHE A 86 11.81 17.15 0.44
C PHE A 86 12.26 18.06 1.61
N PRO A 87 11.46 19.05 2.08
CA PRO A 87 11.86 19.91 3.19
C PRO A 87 12.14 19.18 4.52
N THR A 88 11.64 17.95 4.67
CA THR A 88 11.82 17.14 5.89
C THR A 88 12.99 16.16 5.80
N THR A 89 13.66 16.08 4.65
CA THR A 89 14.75 15.14 4.38
C THR A 89 15.86 15.23 5.42
N GLY A 90 16.33 14.08 5.91
CA GLY A 90 17.34 13.98 6.97
C GLY A 90 16.81 14.14 8.39
N GLY A 91 15.55 14.58 8.56
CA GLY A 91 14.87 14.60 9.86
C GLY A 91 14.28 13.25 10.23
N SER A 92 14.19 12.96 11.54
CA SER A 92 13.54 11.75 12.05
C SER A 92 12.05 11.62 11.68
N VAL A 93 11.42 12.75 11.33
CA VAL A 93 10.01 12.87 10.94
C VAL A 93 9.76 12.54 9.45
N HIS A 94 10.81 12.48 8.62
CA HIS A 94 10.68 12.36 7.16
C HIS A 94 9.86 11.14 6.74
N GLY A 95 10.12 9.98 7.35
CA GLY A 95 9.42 8.74 7.04
C GLY A 95 7.91 8.81 7.28
N MET A 96 7.50 9.48 8.37
CA MET A 96 6.07 9.74 8.65
C MET A 96 5.44 10.61 7.58
N VAL A 97 6.05 11.75 7.26
CA VAL A 97 5.48 12.72 6.30
C VAL A 97 5.42 12.12 4.89
N TYR A 98 6.44 11.38 4.48
CA TYR A 98 6.42 10.64 3.20
C TYR A 98 5.28 9.62 3.15
N SER A 99 5.11 8.82 4.22
CA SER A 99 4.04 7.83 4.30
C SER A 99 2.64 8.46 4.31
N GLN A 100 2.49 9.63 4.92
CA GLN A 100 1.24 10.40 4.90
C GLN A 100 0.91 10.88 3.48
N CYS A 101 1.88 11.42 2.74
CA CYS A 101 1.68 11.79 1.34
C CYS A 101 1.23 10.58 0.49
N LEU A 102 1.91 9.43 0.66
CA LEU A 102 1.53 8.20 -0.03
C LEU A 102 0.09 7.79 0.29
N THR A 103 -0.31 7.91 1.56
CA THR A 103 -1.67 7.60 2.02
C THR A 103 -2.71 8.47 1.33
N GLU A 104 -2.50 9.79 1.32
CA GLU A 104 -3.43 10.75 0.73
C GLU A 104 -3.65 10.49 -0.77
N LYS A 105 -2.56 10.41 -1.54
CA LYS A 105 -2.62 10.14 -2.98
C LYS A 105 -3.25 8.78 -3.29
N THR A 106 -2.93 7.77 -2.48
CA THR A 106 -3.51 6.42 -2.65
C THR A 106 -5.01 6.43 -2.34
N ALA A 107 -5.46 7.20 -1.34
CA ALA A 107 -6.88 7.37 -1.02
C ALA A 107 -7.65 8.09 -2.14
N GLU A 108 -7.04 9.05 -2.83
CA GLU A 108 -7.63 9.68 -4.03
C GLU A 108 -7.83 8.65 -5.14
N ARG A 109 -6.81 7.83 -5.42
CA ARG A 109 -6.91 6.78 -6.43
C ARG A 109 -7.94 5.69 -6.08
N VAL A 110 -8.07 5.36 -4.79
CA VAL A 110 -9.16 4.50 -4.27
C VAL A 110 -10.52 5.09 -4.62
N LYS A 111 -10.73 6.41 -4.46
CA LYS A 111 -12.00 7.07 -4.84
C LYS A 111 -12.24 6.95 -6.34
N GLU A 112 -11.23 7.16 -7.18
CA GLU A 112 -11.35 6.99 -8.63
C GLU A 112 -11.83 5.59 -9.02
N PHE A 113 -11.20 4.53 -8.47
CA PHE A 113 -11.65 3.15 -8.75
C PHE A 113 -13.04 2.85 -8.20
N LYS A 114 -13.40 3.37 -7.03
CA LYS A 114 -14.77 3.25 -6.51
C LYS A 114 -15.79 3.91 -7.45
N THR A 115 -15.45 5.06 -8.03
CA THR A 115 -16.31 5.73 -9.02
C THR A 115 -16.44 4.88 -10.28
N MET A 116 -15.34 4.38 -10.83
CA MET A 116 -15.37 3.48 -12.00
C MET A 116 -16.23 2.22 -11.74
N LEU A 117 -16.16 1.64 -10.55
CA LEU A 117 -16.94 0.46 -10.18
C LEU A 117 -18.44 0.74 -9.94
N ARG A 118 -18.89 1.99 -10.00
CA ARG A 118 -20.31 2.36 -9.81
C ARG A 118 -21.02 2.74 -11.10
N CYS A 119 -20.37 2.58 -12.25
CA CYS A 119 -20.93 3.02 -13.51
C CYS A 119 -22.15 2.23 -13.93
N GLU A 120 -23.12 2.97 -14.46
CA GLU A 120 -24.34 2.47 -15.08
C GLU A 120 -24.12 2.31 -16.60
N GLU A 121 -24.88 1.43 -17.23
CA GLU A 121 -24.80 1.22 -18.68
C GLU A 121 -25.14 2.52 -19.43
N GLY A 122 -24.24 2.96 -20.30
CA GLY A 122 -24.43 4.18 -21.12
C GLY A 122 -23.82 5.47 -20.55
N ASP A 123 -23.18 5.44 -19.38
CA ASP A 123 -22.41 6.58 -18.85
C ASP A 123 -21.08 6.77 -19.61
N LEU A 124 -21.07 7.71 -20.56
CA LEU A 124 -19.89 8.04 -21.37
C LEU A 124 -18.73 8.66 -20.58
N SER A 125 -18.97 9.08 -19.33
CA SER A 125 -17.91 9.56 -18.44
C SER A 125 -17.14 8.41 -17.77
N CYS A 126 -17.65 7.18 -17.89
CA CYS A 126 -17.06 6.00 -17.28
C CYS A 126 -16.14 5.21 -18.24
N PRO A 127 -14.96 4.77 -17.76
CA PRO A 127 -14.07 3.92 -18.55
C PRO A 127 -14.37 2.42 -18.43
N LEU A 128 -15.45 1.96 -17.78
CA LEU A 128 -15.78 0.53 -17.61
C LEU A 128 -17.03 0.10 -18.35
#